data_AF-A0A6P0ISC4-F1
#
_entry.id   AF-A0A6P0ISC4-F1
#
_cell.length_a   1.000
_cell.length_b   1.000
_cell.length_c   1.000
_cell.angle_alpha   90.00
_cell.angle_beta   90.00
_cell.angle_gamma   90.00
#
_symmetry.space_group_name_H-M   'P 1'
#
loop_
_entity.id
_entity.type
_entity.pdbx_description
1 polymer ?
#
loop_
_entity_poly.entity_id
_entity_poly.type
_entity_poly.pdbx_seq_one_letter_code
_entity_poly.pdbx_strand_id
1 'polypeptide(L)'
;QPKNLGMAANNNWVLKQPNTEFIVRLDSDDALLPNYVETLLPLLENHPEAGYAHSAVQEIDERSHNRAVRRIARQHEFQSADESLLAAVFGVKVAANIAMFRAEALPAVRFYEDSPDFVQDYNMWVRMADAGYGNVYANEILACYRVWTDAKNLRPKRKNIELKGCIRVFEDSIFPAFKRRGWDTKVIEQQRRKLALRHTAYCYRPLFNEVERTELIALLKELGDSPALRFRMFLSKLGFRPVFEWTIYMELQLKGMVKGWLSTLQSYLRSQTAG
;
A
#
# COMPACT_ATOMS: atom_id res chain seq x y z
N GLN A 1 -16.92 19.25 -7.53
CA GLN A 1 -16.29 20.13 -6.53
C GLN A 1 -15.73 21.38 -7.21
N PRO A 2 -15.95 22.59 -6.67
CA PRO A 2 -15.63 23.85 -7.37
C PRO A 2 -14.16 24.31 -7.27
N LYS A 3 -13.34 23.70 -6.41
CA LYS A 3 -11.90 24.02 -6.26
C LYS A 3 -11.10 22.82 -5.78
N ASN A 4 -9.80 22.74 -6.08
CA ASN A 4 -8.91 21.69 -5.58
C ASN A 4 -8.67 21.84 -4.06
N LEU A 5 -8.95 20.80 -3.27
CA LEU A 5 -8.74 20.77 -1.81
C LEU A 5 -7.55 19.90 -1.39
N GLY A 6 -6.79 19.34 -2.34
CA GLY A 6 -5.76 18.34 -2.08
C GLY A 6 -6.31 16.92 -2.05
N MET A 7 -5.41 15.92 -2.08
CA MET A 7 -5.78 14.51 -2.29
C MET A 7 -6.80 13.98 -1.29
N ALA A 8 -6.51 14.06 0.01
CA ALA A 8 -7.38 13.50 1.05
C ALA A 8 -8.77 14.17 1.08
N ALA A 9 -8.82 15.51 0.98
CA ALA A 9 -10.07 16.26 1.01
C ALA A 9 -10.91 16.06 -0.26
N ASN A 10 -10.28 15.97 -1.44
CA ASN A 10 -10.97 15.62 -2.69
C ASN A 10 -11.57 14.21 -2.60
N ASN A 11 -10.79 13.23 -2.15
CA ASN A 11 -11.26 11.86 -1.98
C ASN A 11 -12.41 11.77 -0.97
N ASN A 12 -12.31 12.49 0.16
CA ASN A 12 -13.40 12.59 1.13
C ASN A 12 -14.66 13.19 0.53
N TRP A 13 -14.53 14.27 -0.23
CA TRP A 13 -15.67 14.91 -0.86
C TRP A 13 -16.35 13.94 -1.83
N VAL A 14 -15.59 13.29 -2.72
CA VAL A 14 -16.13 12.34 -3.72
C VAL A 14 -16.80 11.15 -3.04
N LEU A 15 -16.17 10.51 -2.05
CA LEU A 15 -16.71 9.32 -1.39
C LEU A 15 -17.94 9.60 -0.51
N LYS A 16 -18.21 10.86 -0.16
CA LYS A 16 -19.41 11.27 0.58
C LYS A 16 -20.62 11.56 -0.31
N GLN A 17 -20.47 11.55 -1.64
CA GLN A 17 -21.57 11.88 -2.57
C GLN A 17 -22.53 10.70 -2.85
N PRO A 18 -22.06 9.45 -3.06
CA PRO A 18 -22.95 8.35 -3.40
C PRO A 18 -23.92 8.02 -2.25
N ASN A 19 -25.15 7.63 -2.61
CA ASN A 19 -26.17 7.13 -1.68
C ASN A 19 -26.55 5.68 -2.04
N THR A 20 -25.54 4.83 -2.18
CA THR A 20 -25.64 3.42 -2.59
C THR A 20 -24.99 2.53 -1.53
N GLU A 21 -25.34 1.24 -1.51
CA GLU A 21 -24.78 0.28 -0.54
C GLU A 21 -23.28 0.01 -0.78
N PHE A 22 -22.86 0.02 -2.04
CA PHE A 22 -21.47 -0.17 -2.44
C PHE A 22 -20.97 1.03 -3.24
N ILE A 23 -19.68 1.34 -3.07
CA ILE A 23 -19.02 2.48 -3.71
C ILE A 23 -17.71 2.00 -4.34
N VAL A 24 -17.55 2.19 -5.65
CA VAL A 24 -16.26 1.97 -6.32
C VAL A 24 -15.47 3.27 -6.32
N ARG A 25 -14.27 3.24 -5.77
CA ARG A 25 -13.28 4.31 -5.94
C ARG A 25 -12.44 4.00 -7.17
N LEU A 26 -12.39 4.97 -8.09
CA LEU A 26 -11.54 4.93 -9.27
C LEU A 26 -10.85 6.29 -9.42
N ASP A 27 -9.51 6.28 -9.49
CA ASP A 27 -8.75 7.49 -9.78
C ASP A 27 -8.92 7.85 -11.27
N SER A 28 -8.89 9.15 -11.61
CA SER A 28 -9.28 9.67 -12.94
C SER A 28 -8.43 9.19 -14.12
N ASP A 29 -7.28 8.61 -13.84
CA ASP A 29 -6.32 8.09 -14.80
C ASP A 29 -6.34 6.56 -14.92
N ASP A 30 -7.10 5.87 -14.08
CA ASP A 30 -7.27 4.42 -14.08
C ASP A 30 -8.50 3.99 -14.90
N ALA A 31 -8.64 2.67 -15.14
CA ALA A 31 -9.81 2.12 -15.82
C ALA A 31 -10.27 0.80 -15.19
N LEU A 32 -11.59 0.59 -15.13
CA LEU A 32 -12.18 -0.71 -14.78
C LEU A 32 -12.34 -1.57 -16.04
N LEU A 33 -12.20 -2.88 -15.89
CA LEU A 33 -12.59 -3.85 -16.91
C LEU A 33 -14.08 -4.22 -16.75
N PRO A 34 -14.76 -4.69 -17.83
CA PRO A 34 -16.21 -4.85 -17.85
C PRO A 34 -16.80 -5.68 -16.69
N ASN A 35 -16.09 -6.71 -16.24
CA ASN A 35 -16.53 -7.63 -15.19
C ASN A 35 -16.13 -7.22 -13.77
N TYR A 36 -15.59 -6.00 -13.55
CA TYR A 36 -15.12 -5.56 -12.23
C TYR A 36 -16.22 -5.65 -11.15
N VAL A 37 -17.39 -5.07 -11.42
CA VAL A 37 -18.50 -5.04 -10.47
C VAL A 37 -19.13 -6.42 -10.32
N GLU A 38 -19.38 -7.10 -11.45
CA GLU A 38 -19.96 -8.45 -11.49
C GLU A 38 -19.13 -9.48 -10.70
N THR A 39 -17.81 -9.30 -10.65
CA THR A 39 -16.92 -10.21 -9.92
C THR A 39 -16.79 -9.84 -8.44
N LEU A 40 -16.65 -8.55 -8.10
CA LEU A 40 -16.36 -8.13 -6.72
C LEU A 40 -17.60 -8.01 -5.83
N LEU A 41 -18.76 -7.67 -6.41
CA LEU A 41 -19.99 -7.49 -5.62
C LEU A 41 -20.42 -8.80 -4.92
N PRO A 42 -20.52 -9.96 -5.60
CA PRO A 42 -20.89 -11.21 -4.94
C PRO A 42 -19.92 -11.62 -3.82
N LEU A 43 -18.62 -11.29 -3.97
CA LEU A 43 -17.64 -11.56 -2.91
C LEU A 43 -17.92 -10.73 -1.65
N LEU A 44 -18.34 -9.46 -1.80
CA LEU A 44 -18.74 -8.64 -0.66
C LEU A 44 -20.08 -9.05 -0.06
N GLU A 45 -21.03 -9.51 -0.88
CA GLU A 45 -22.32 -10.03 -0.40
C GLU A 45 -22.13 -11.32 0.40
N ASN A 46 -21.25 -12.22 -0.05
CA ASN A 46 -20.95 -13.47 0.63
C ASN A 46 -20.11 -13.30 1.90
N HIS A 47 -19.45 -12.14 2.07
CA HIS A 47 -18.61 -11.81 3.22
C HIS A 47 -19.04 -10.47 3.84
N PRO A 48 -20.17 -10.44 4.59
CA PRO A 48 -20.69 -9.21 5.18
C PRO A 48 -19.67 -8.48 6.09
N GLU A 49 -18.76 -9.23 6.71
CA GLU A 49 -17.66 -8.72 7.54
C GLU A 49 -16.55 -7.99 6.76
N ALA A 50 -16.52 -8.10 5.43
CA ALA A 50 -15.58 -7.36 4.60
C ALA A 50 -16.10 -5.93 4.33
N GLY A 51 -15.24 -4.94 4.62
CA GLY A 51 -15.53 -3.53 4.34
C GLY A 51 -15.13 -3.10 2.92
N TYR A 52 -14.28 -3.88 2.25
CA TYR A 52 -13.86 -3.58 0.88
C TYR A 52 -13.40 -4.82 0.10
N ALA A 53 -13.49 -4.71 -1.22
CA ALA A 53 -12.99 -5.65 -2.21
C ALA A 53 -11.94 -4.99 -3.10
N HIS A 54 -10.93 -5.76 -3.48
CA HIS A 54 -9.92 -5.36 -4.45
C HIS A 54 -9.54 -6.55 -5.34
N SER A 55 -8.85 -6.27 -6.44
CA SER A 55 -8.50 -7.27 -7.44
C SER A 55 -7.03 -7.18 -7.84
N ALA A 56 -6.55 -8.16 -8.62
CA ALA A 56 -5.35 -7.93 -9.40
C ALA A 56 -5.59 -6.78 -10.40
N VAL A 57 -4.50 -6.10 -10.78
CA VAL A 57 -4.55 -5.03 -11.78
C VAL A 57 -3.45 -5.16 -12.81
N GLN A 58 -3.74 -4.72 -14.03
CA GLN A 58 -2.75 -4.52 -15.09
C GLN A 58 -2.15 -3.12 -14.92
N GLU A 59 -0.84 -3.02 -14.69
CA GLU A 59 -0.18 -1.72 -14.81
C GLU A 59 -0.16 -1.31 -16.28
N ILE A 60 -0.53 -0.07 -16.55
CA ILE A 60 -0.43 0.54 -17.89
C ILE A 60 0.41 1.80 -17.84
N ASP A 61 1.09 2.12 -18.94
CA ASP A 61 1.81 3.39 -19.10
C ASP A 61 0.86 4.56 -19.43
N GLU A 62 1.42 5.75 -19.64
CA GLU A 62 0.67 6.97 -19.99
C GLU A 62 -0.07 6.88 -21.33
N ARG A 63 0.32 5.93 -22.18
CA ARG A 63 -0.28 5.64 -23.50
C ARG A 63 -1.18 4.40 -23.46
N SER A 64 -1.48 3.89 -22.27
CA SER A 64 -2.28 2.70 -22.03
C SER A 64 -1.67 1.40 -22.55
N HIS A 65 -0.34 1.33 -22.75
CA HIS A 65 0.34 0.07 -23.03
C HIS A 65 0.55 -0.73 -21.75
N ASN A 66 0.36 -2.05 -21.84
CA ASN A 66 0.59 -2.96 -20.73
C ASN A 66 2.05 -2.95 -20.27
N ARG A 67 2.24 -2.90 -18.95
CA ARG A 67 3.53 -3.04 -18.26
C ARG A 67 3.57 -4.36 -17.49
N ALA A 68 3.43 -4.31 -16.17
CA ALA A 68 3.43 -5.47 -15.29
C ALA A 68 2.04 -5.76 -14.74
N VAL A 69 1.82 -6.97 -14.21
CA VAL A 69 0.61 -7.28 -13.44
C VAL A 69 0.92 -7.15 -11.95
N ARG A 70 0.07 -6.43 -11.20
CA ARG A 70 0.12 -6.41 -9.73
C ARG A 70 -0.87 -7.42 -9.17
N ARG A 71 -0.35 -8.42 -8.46
CA ARG A 71 -1.13 -9.42 -7.71
C ARG A 71 -0.69 -9.50 -6.26
N ILE A 72 -1.65 -9.84 -5.39
CA ILE A 72 -1.40 -10.18 -4.00
C ILE A 72 -1.31 -11.70 -3.91
N ALA A 73 -0.22 -12.20 -3.34
CA ALA A 73 -0.07 -13.64 -3.10
C ALA A 73 -0.92 -14.01 -1.90
N ARG A 74 -2.05 -14.66 -2.15
CA ARG A 74 -3.06 -15.01 -1.15
C ARG A 74 -3.75 -16.32 -1.53
N GLN A 75 -4.12 -17.11 -0.53
CA GLN A 75 -4.75 -18.42 -0.74
C GLN A 75 -6.28 -18.34 -0.79
N HIS A 76 -6.87 -17.50 0.05
CA HIS A 76 -8.32 -17.34 0.19
C HIS A 76 -8.77 -15.97 -0.30
N GLU A 77 -10.02 -15.87 -0.72
CA GLU A 77 -10.65 -14.62 -1.17
C GLU A 77 -10.96 -13.71 0.01
N PHE A 78 -11.43 -14.23 1.15
CA PHE A 78 -11.71 -13.48 2.38
C PHE A 78 -10.61 -13.51 3.45
N GLN A 79 -10.29 -12.33 4.01
CA GLN A 79 -9.29 -12.12 5.05
C GLN A 79 -9.93 -11.27 6.12
N SER A 80 -9.87 -11.76 7.36
CA SER A 80 -10.49 -11.09 8.48
C SER A 80 -9.82 -9.75 8.77
N ALA A 81 -10.49 -8.92 9.56
CA ALA A 81 -9.96 -7.63 10.01
C ALA A 81 -8.62 -7.82 10.75
N ASP A 82 -8.54 -8.82 11.63
CA ASP A 82 -7.34 -9.11 12.40
C ASP A 82 -6.18 -9.63 11.54
N GLU A 83 -6.46 -10.54 10.60
CA GLU A 83 -5.45 -11.00 9.64
C GLU A 83 -4.95 -9.84 8.76
N SER A 84 -5.85 -8.94 8.35
CA SER A 84 -5.52 -7.76 7.55
C SER A 84 -4.61 -6.80 8.33
N LEU A 85 -4.91 -6.58 9.62
CA LEU A 85 -4.13 -5.72 10.51
C LEU A 85 -2.74 -6.30 10.80
N LEU A 86 -2.64 -7.61 11.04
CA LEU A 86 -1.36 -8.31 11.19
C LEU A 86 -0.50 -8.21 9.92
N ALA A 87 -1.12 -8.41 8.75
CA ALA A 87 -0.42 -8.34 7.48
C ALA A 87 0.03 -6.91 7.14
N ALA A 88 -0.73 -5.90 7.57
CA ALA A 88 -0.43 -4.48 7.33
C ALA A 88 0.92 -4.06 7.93
N VAL A 89 1.39 -4.67 9.03
CA VAL A 89 2.73 -4.41 9.60
C VAL A 89 3.85 -4.60 8.56
N PHE A 90 3.63 -5.46 7.57
CA PHE A 90 4.57 -5.77 6.50
C PHE A 90 4.30 -4.97 5.21
N GLY A 91 3.59 -3.85 5.32
CA GLY A 91 3.24 -2.93 4.23
C GLY A 91 1.88 -3.22 3.58
N VAL A 92 1.53 -2.40 2.59
CA VAL A 92 0.23 -2.44 1.88
C VAL A 92 -0.03 -3.81 1.24
N LYS A 93 -1.22 -4.37 1.49
CA LYS A 93 -1.68 -5.68 0.99
C LYS A 93 -2.84 -5.59 0.00
N VAL A 94 -2.94 -4.44 -0.67
CA VAL A 94 -3.93 -4.14 -1.71
C VAL A 94 -3.17 -3.86 -3.01
N ALA A 95 -3.61 -4.43 -4.14
CA ALA A 95 -2.83 -4.41 -5.38
C ALA A 95 -2.69 -2.99 -5.99
N ALA A 96 -3.77 -2.23 -5.92
CA ALA A 96 -3.83 -0.83 -6.31
C ALA A 96 -4.97 -0.13 -5.57
N ASN A 97 -5.02 1.18 -5.68
CA ASN A 97 -6.01 2.02 -5.03
C ASN A 97 -7.36 2.06 -5.76
N ILE A 98 -7.75 0.90 -6.28
CA ILE A 98 -8.98 0.67 -7.04
C ILE A 98 -9.72 -0.39 -6.23
N ALA A 99 -10.75 0.05 -5.52
CA ALA A 99 -11.45 -0.79 -4.56
C ALA A 99 -12.95 -0.51 -4.58
N MET A 100 -13.74 -1.55 -4.40
CA MET A 100 -15.15 -1.44 -4.07
C MET A 100 -15.29 -1.48 -2.54
N PHE A 101 -15.96 -0.49 -1.97
CA PHE A 101 -16.20 -0.38 -0.54
C PHE A 101 -17.66 -0.72 -0.24
N ARG A 102 -17.89 -1.34 0.92
CA ARG A 102 -19.20 -1.25 1.58
C ARG A 102 -19.34 0.18 2.10
N ALA A 103 -20.40 0.89 1.70
CA ALA A 103 -20.53 2.32 1.95
C ALA A 103 -20.51 2.65 3.46
N GLU A 104 -21.13 1.82 4.30
CA GLU A 104 -21.17 2.00 5.75
C GLU A 104 -19.80 1.89 6.44
N ALA A 105 -18.84 1.17 5.84
CA ALA A 105 -17.51 1.01 6.42
C ALA A 105 -16.69 2.33 6.35
N LEU A 106 -16.97 3.19 5.37
CA LEU A 106 -16.23 4.43 5.17
C LEU A 106 -16.46 5.46 6.30
N PRO A 107 -17.70 5.77 6.75
CA PRO A 107 -17.94 6.60 7.92
C PRO A 107 -17.32 6.04 9.21
N ALA A 108 -17.33 4.72 9.41
CA ALA A 108 -16.77 4.08 10.61
C ALA A 108 -15.27 4.37 10.79
N VAL A 109 -14.56 4.59 9.68
CA VAL A 109 -13.15 5.00 9.68
C VAL A 109 -12.94 6.47 9.36
N ARG A 110 -14.00 7.29 9.38
CA ARG A 110 -13.95 8.72 9.03
C ARG A 110 -13.31 9.00 7.67
N PHE A 111 -13.52 8.11 6.69
CA PHE A 111 -12.97 8.23 5.35
C PHE A 111 -11.43 8.44 5.37
N TYR A 112 -10.91 9.41 4.61
CA TYR A 112 -9.50 9.85 4.63
C TYR A 112 -9.23 10.98 5.63
N GLU A 113 -10.14 11.33 6.54
CA GLU A 113 -9.88 12.39 7.54
C GLU A 113 -8.61 12.06 8.36
N ASP A 114 -7.79 13.07 8.62
CA ASP A 114 -6.52 12.99 9.34
C ASP A 114 -5.47 12.05 8.71
N SER A 115 -5.70 11.59 7.47
CA SER A 115 -4.77 10.70 6.78
C SER A 115 -3.43 11.38 6.51
N PRO A 116 -2.30 10.72 6.83
CA PRO A 116 -1.00 11.22 6.44
C PRO A 116 -0.88 11.30 4.92
N ASP A 117 -0.25 12.38 4.45
CA ASP A 117 0.04 12.55 3.04
C ASP A 117 0.91 11.40 2.50
N PHE A 118 0.79 11.13 1.20
CA PHE A 118 1.52 10.12 0.44
C PHE A 118 1.15 8.65 0.74
N VAL A 119 0.60 8.37 1.92
CA VAL A 119 0.24 7.00 2.34
C VAL A 119 -1.23 6.90 2.77
N GLN A 120 -2.09 7.74 2.20
CA GLN A 120 -3.51 7.84 2.57
C GLN A 120 -4.22 6.48 2.47
N ASP A 121 -3.94 5.73 1.40
CA ASP A 121 -4.57 4.42 1.18
C ASP A 121 -4.07 3.39 2.19
N TYR A 122 -2.76 3.38 2.47
CA TYR A 122 -2.20 2.50 3.49
C TYR A 122 -2.86 2.75 4.85
N ASN A 123 -2.99 4.02 5.24
CA ASN A 123 -3.66 4.41 6.46
C ASN A 123 -5.14 3.96 6.49
N MET A 124 -5.86 4.14 5.37
CA MET A 124 -7.26 3.70 5.23
C MET A 124 -7.40 2.19 5.48
N TRP A 125 -6.58 1.36 4.84
CA TRP A 125 -6.64 -0.10 5.00
C TRP A 125 -6.37 -0.54 6.45
N VAL A 126 -5.41 0.10 7.12
CA VAL A 126 -5.14 -0.18 8.55
C VAL A 126 -6.34 0.20 9.42
N ARG A 127 -6.93 1.37 9.20
CA ARG A 127 -8.09 1.85 9.99
C ARG A 127 -9.33 1.00 9.76
N MET A 128 -9.56 0.52 8.53
CA MET A 128 -10.64 -0.44 8.22
C MET A 128 -10.46 -1.73 9.00
N ALA A 129 -9.26 -2.31 8.94
CA ALA A 129 -8.93 -3.52 9.69
C ALA A 129 -9.04 -3.32 11.21
N ASP A 130 -8.59 -2.18 11.72
CA ASP A 130 -8.71 -1.85 13.14
C ASP A 130 -10.16 -1.68 13.60
N ALA A 131 -11.02 -1.09 12.75
CA ALA A 131 -12.46 -0.94 12.98
C ALA A 131 -13.27 -2.24 12.84
N GLY A 132 -12.62 -3.37 12.53
CA GLY A 132 -13.26 -4.68 12.44
C GLY A 132 -13.70 -5.09 11.04
N TYR A 133 -13.32 -4.33 10.00
CA TYR A 133 -13.62 -4.69 8.62
C TYR A 133 -12.51 -5.51 7.98
N GLY A 134 -12.85 -6.71 7.50
CA GLY A 134 -11.99 -7.54 6.66
C GLY A 134 -11.94 -7.04 5.21
N ASN A 135 -11.32 -7.85 4.34
CA ASN A 135 -11.30 -7.60 2.91
C ASN A 135 -11.45 -8.85 2.06
N VAL A 136 -12.06 -8.69 0.88
CA VAL A 136 -12.07 -9.73 -0.15
C VAL A 136 -11.12 -9.38 -1.31
N TYR A 137 -10.50 -10.41 -1.88
CA TYR A 137 -9.54 -10.28 -2.97
C TYR A 137 -9.87 -11.24 -4.12
N ALA A 138 -10.07 -10.68 -5.31
CA ALA A 138 -10.13 -11.45 -6.55
C ALA A 138 -8.75 -11.52 -7.22
N ASN A 139 -8.22 -12.72 -7.49
CA ASN A 139 -6.95 -12.89 -8.19
C ASN A 139 -7.04 -12.61 -9.72
N GLU A 140 -8.23 -12.28 -10.20
CA GLU A 140 -8.48 -11.86 -11.58
C GLU A 140 -8.03 -10.41 -11.82
N ILE A 141 -7.52 -10.14 -13.03
CA ILE A 141 -7.22 -8.77 -13.46
C ILE A 141 -8.55 -8.12 -13.81
N LEU A 142 -9.02 -7.18 -12.98
CA LEU A 142 -10.30 -6.51 -13.19
C LEU A 142 -10.17 -5.00 -13.43
N ALA A 143 -8.96 -4.44 -13.35
CA ALA A 143 -8.72 -3.02 -13.57
C ALA A 143 -7.32 -2.76 -14.13
N CYS A 144 -7.16 -1.58 -14.72
CA CYS A 144 -5.90 -1.05 -15.21
C CYS A 144 -5.45 0.11 -14.32
N TYR A 145 -4.25 0.00 -13.74
CA TYR A 145 -3.64 1.01 -12.89
C TYR A 145 -2.56 1.76 -13.66
N ARG A 146 -2.72 3.08 -13.83
CA ARG A 146 -1.80 3.89 -14.63
C ARG A 146 -0.55 4.28 -13.85
N VAL A 147 0.60 3.97 -14.43
CA VAL A 147 1.91 4.30 -13.87
C VAL A 147 2.58 5.37 -14.73
N TRP A 148 2.50 6.61 -14.26
CA TRP A 148 3.20 7.73 -14.89
C TRP A 148 4.72 7.64 -14.72
N THR A 149 5.43 8.10 -15.74
CA THR A 149 6.87 8.35 -15.72
C THR A 149 7.12 9.65 -14.98
N ASP A 150 8.01 9.61 -13.99
CA ASP A 150 8.37 10.79 -13.22
C ASP A 150 9.54 11.53 -13.89
N ALA A 151 9.29 12.12 -15.06
CA ALA A 151 10.31 12.76 -15.89
C ALA A 151 11.09 13.87 -15.14
N LYS A 152 10.43 14.55 -14.19
CA LYS A 152 11.01 15.63 -13.38
C LYS A 152 11.62 15.15 -12.05
N ASN A 153 11.64 13.83 -11.79
CA ASN A 153 12.07 13.25 -10.51
C ASN A 153 11.41 13.91 -9.28
N LEU A 154 10.13 14.28 -9.40
CA LEU A 154 9.37 14.93 -8.32
C LEU A 154 8.93 13.94 -7.24
N ARG A 155 8.67 12.67 -7.59
CA ARG A 155 8.28 11.63 -6.64
C ARG A 155 9.41 11.30 -5.67
N PRO A 156 10.68 11.09 -6.07
CA PRO A 156 11.78 10.96 -5.13
C PRO A 156 11.91 12.12 -4.15
N LYS A 157 11.61 13.37 -4.57
CA LYS A 157 11.65 14.54 -3.67
C LYS A 157 10.60 14.49 -2.54
N ARG A 158 9.55 13.68 -2.67
CA ARG A 158 8.52 13.49 -1.63
C ARG A 158 8.94 12.55 -0.50
N LYS A 159 10.21 12.10 -0.47
CA LYS A 159 10.71 11.14 0.54
C LYS A 159 10.46 11.57 1.98
N ASN A 160 10.54 12.88 2.27
CA ASN A 160 10.26 13.43 3.60
C ASN A 160 8.80 13.17 4.01
N ILE A 161 7.86 13.47 3.12
CA ILE A 161 6.42 13.26 3.32
C ILE A 161 6.11 11.77 3.45
N GLU A 162 6.71 10.93 2.59
CA GLU A 162 6.56 9.47 2.65
C GLU A 162 7.02 8.89 3.99
N LEU A 163 8.20 9.28 4.49
CA LEU A 163 8.71 8.80 5.77
C LEU A 163 7.82 9.24 6.93
N LYS A 164 7.42 10.51 6.97
CA LYS A 164 6.46 11.03 7.97
C LYS A 164 5.16 10.24 7.92
N GLY A 165 4.64 9.97 6.73
CA GLY A 165 3.42 9.20 6.57
C GLY A 165 3.55 7.77 7.09
N CYS A 166 4.64 7.07 6.74
CA CYS A 166 4.92 5.74 7.26
C CYS A 166 5.03 5.71 8.79
N ILE A 167 5.72 6.68 9.39
CA ILE A 167 5.83 6.81 10.85
C ILE A 167 4.45 6.93 11.47
N ARG A 168 3.63 7.87 10.96
CA ARG A 168 2.25 8.08 11.42
C ARG A 168 1.38 6.84 11.28
N VAL A 169 1.46 6.08 10.20
CA VAL A 169 0.68 4.81 10.09
C VAL A 169 1.09 3.82 11.20
N PHE A 170 2.38 3.73 11.53
CA PHE A 170 2.81 2.88 12.64
C PHE A 170 2.36 3.40 14.00
N GLU A 171 2.47 4.71 14.25
CA GLU A 171 2.26 5.33 15.56
C GLU A 171 0.79 5.62 15.87
N ASP A 172 0.07 6.16 14.89
CA ASP A 172 -1.31 6.60 15.05
C ASP A 172 -2.28 5.43 14.85
N SER A 173 -1.92 4.43 14.03
CA SER A 173 -2.86 3.37 13.58
C SER A 173 -2.45 1.97 14.04
N ILE A 174 -1.31 1.44 13.56
CA ILE A 174 -0.94 0.03 13.80
C ILE A 174 -0.65 -0.24 15.28
N PHE A 175 0.21 0.56 15.91
CA PHE A 175 0.64 0.31 17.28
C PHE A 175 -0.49 0.41 18.31
N PRO A 176 -1.37 1.44 18.27
CA PRO A 176 -2.55 1.50 19.13
C PRO A 176 -3.51 0.32 18.92
N ALA A 177 -3.71 -0.09 17.65
CA ALA A 177 -4.58 -1.22 17.32
C ALA A 177 -4.07 -2.55 17.91
N PHE A 178 -2.75 -2.79 17.84
CA PHE A 178 -2.11 -3.94 18.48
C PHE A 178 -2.21 -3.90 20.01
N LYS A 179 -1.98 -2.72 20.61
CA LYS A 179 -2.09 -2.53 22.05
C LYS A 179 -3.50 -2.83 22.57
N ARG A 180 -4.54 -2.34 21.91
CA ARG A 180 -5.94 -2.61 22.30
C ARG A 180 -6.28 -4.11 22.24
N ARG A 181 -5.66 -4.84 21.33
CA ARG A 181 -5.83 -6.30 21.16
C ARG A 181 -4.90 -7.15 22.05
N GLY A 182 -3.99 -6.54 22.80
CA GLY A 182 -3.00 -7.25 23.62
C GLY A 182 -1.99 -8.06 22.80
N TRP A 183 -1.76 -7.72 21.53
CA TRP A 183 -0.85 -8.43 20.63
C TRP A 183 0.61 -8.04 20.84
N ASP A 184 1.53 -8.91 20.42
CA ASP A 184 2.97 -8.63 20.49
C ASP A 184 3.33 -7.45 19.57
N THR A 185 3.90 -6.40 20.17
CA THR A 185 4.32 -5.18 19.47
C THR A 185 5.78 -5.22 19.01
N LYS A 186 6.57 -6.23 19.41
CA LYS A 186 7.98 -6.36 18.97
C LYS A 186 8.09 -6.50 17.46
N VAL A 187 7.11 -7.16 16.81
CA VAL A 187 7.07 -7.28 15.35
C VAL A 187 6.99 -5.90 14.67
N ILE A 188 6.29 -4.94 15.28
CA ILE A 188 6.18 -3.57 14.75
C ILE A 188 7.54 -2.90 14.77
N GLU A 189 8.25 -2.95 15.91
CA GLU A 189 9.58 -2.34 16.04
C GLU A 189 10.59 -2.98 15.07
N GLN A 190 10.55 -4.30 14.92
CA GLN A 190 11.40 -5.01 13.96
C GLN A 190 11.12 -4.57 12.51
N GLN A 191 9.85 -4.44 12.11
CA GLN A 191 9.51 -3.99 10.77
C GLN A 191 9.85 -2.51 10.55
N ARG A 192 9.63 -1.65 11.54
CA ARG A 192 10.06 -0.25 11.55
C ARG A 192 11.55 -0.09 11.27
N ARG A 193 12.40 -0.85 11.97
CA ARG A 193 13.87 -0.88 11.73
C ARG A 193 14.24 -1.39 10.34
N LYS A 194 13.57 -2.46 9.86
CA LYS A 194 13.77 -2.99 8.49
C LYS A 194 13.40 -1.95 7.44
N LEU A 195 12.31 -1.23 7.65
CA LEU A 195 11.86 -0.17 6.75
C LEU A 195 12.87 0.99 6.74
N ALA A 196 13.34 1.46 7.90
CA ALA A 196 14.39 2.48 7.98
C ALA A 196 15.66 2.09 7.20
N LEU A 197 16.14 0.86 7.36
CA LEU A 197 17.29 0.33 6.59
C LEU A 197 17.05 0.38 5.07
N ARG A 198 15.85 -0.01 4.63
CA ARG A 198 15.46 0.03 3.22
C ARG A 198 15.42 1.45 2.68
N HIS A 199 14.90 2.40 3.45
CA HIS A 199 14.80 3.80 3.02
C HIS A 199 16.13 4.56 3.05
N THR A 200 17.12 4.05 3.80
CA THR A 200 18.42 4.72 3.96
C THR A 200 19.06 5.07 2.63
N ALA A 201 19.16 4.11 1.69
CA ALA A 201 19.84 4.34 0.42
C ALA A 201 19.19 5.48 -0.41
N TYR A 202 17.87 5.61 -0.33
CA TYR A 202 17.15 6.65 -1.06
C TYR A 202 17.34 8.04 -0.45
N CYS A 203 17.54 8.13 0.87
CA CYS A 203 17.76 9.41 1.57
C CYS A 203 19.13 10.04 1.28
N TYR A 204 20.09 9.25 0.79
CA TYR A 204 21.43 9.72 0.41
C TYR A 204 21.57 10.03 -1.08
N ARG A 205 20.47 10.05 -1.85
CA ARG A 205 20.52 10.42 -3.27
C ARG A 205 21.04 11.86 -3.44
N PRO A 206 21.76 12.14 -4.55
CA PRO A 206 22.34 13.46 -4.81
C PRO A 206 21.28 14.56 -5.03
N LEU A 207 20.01 14.19 -5.15
CA LEU A 207 18.91 15.13 -5.33
C LEU A 207 18.55 15.94 -4.07
N PHE A 208 19.05 15.52 -2.90
CA PHE A 208 18.81 16.20 -1.62
C PHE A 208 20.03 17.02 -1.20
N ASN A 209 19.79 18.29 -0.87
CA ASN A 209 20.78 19.15 -0.23
C ASN A 209 21.06 18.72 1.22
N GLU A 210 22.01 19.38 1.89
CA GLU A 210 22.44 19.00 3.23
C GLU A 210 21.33 19.16 4.30
N VAL A 211 20.51 20.21 4.18
CA VAL A 211 19.38 20.47 5.09
C VAL A 211 18.32 19.38 4.93
N GLU A 212 17.85 19.15 3.70
CA GLU A 212 16.87 18.10 3.39
C GLU A 212 17.35 16.73 3.84
N ARG A 213 18.64 16.42 3.62
CA ARG A 213 19.23 15.14 4.03
C ARG A 213 19.27 14.98 5.55
N THR A 214 19.55 16.06 6.28
CA THR A 214 19.55 16.05 7.74
C THR A 214 18.16 15.73 8.29
N GLU A 215 17.12 16.33 7.71
CA GLU A 215 15.73 16.02 8.06
C GLU A 215 15.36 14.56 7.75
N LEU A 216 15.73 14.05 6.56
CA LEU A 216 15.49 12.66 6.19
C LEU A 216 16.18 11.68 7.15
N ILE A 217 17.40 12.02 7.58
CA ILE A 217 18.16 11.23 8.56
C ILE A 217 17.45 11.19 9.91
N ALA A 218 16.90 12.32 10.37
CA ALA A 218 16.12 12.36 11.61
C ALA A 218 14.89 11.45 11.50
N LEU A 219 14.15 11.55 10.40
CA LEU A 219 12.98 10.70 10.13
C LEU A 219 13.34 9.21 10.04
N LEU A 220 14.51 8.83 9.50
CA LEU A 220 14.94 7.42 9.49
C LEU A 220 15.15 6.87 10.91
N LYS A 221 15.72 7.69 11.81
CA LYS A 221 15.94 7.30 13.21
C LYS A 221 14.62 7.22 13.97
N GLU A 222 13.73 8.18 13.75
CA GLU A 222 12.36 8.15 14.29
C GLU A 222 11.59 6.93 13.80
N LEU A 223 11.70 6.61 12.50
CA LEU A 223 11.08 5.42 11.93
C LEU A 223 11.61 4.15 12.60
N GLY A 224 12.91 4.00 12.81
CA GLY A 224 13.45 2.86 13.53
C GLY A 224 14.97 2.87 13.68
N ASP A 225 15.47 3.59 14.69
CA ASP A 225 16.89 3.64 15.01
C ASP A 225 17.44 2.26 15.43
N SER A 226 18.67 1.98 15.00
CA SER A 226 19.40 0.76 15.32
C SER A 226 20.88 0.90 15.00
N PRO A 227 21.77 0.10 15.62
CA PRO A 227 23.18 0.06 15.23
C PRO A 227 23.38 -0.22 13.73
N ALA A 228 22.57 -1.12 13.17
CA ALA A 228 22.59 -1.43 11.74
C ALA A 228 22.21 -0.22 10.87
N LEU A 229 21.20 0.57 11.27
CA LEU A 229 20.83 1.80 10.57
C LEU A 229 21.99 2.80 10.58
N ARG A 230 22.55 3.08 11.76
CA ARG A 230 23.67 4.02 11.93
C ARG A 230 24.89 3.60 11.10
N PHE A 231 25.20 2.31 11.07
CA PHE A 231 26.27 1.77 10.24
C PHE A 231 25.98 1.92 8.73
N ARG A 232 24.76 1.61 8.28
CA ARG A 232 24.35 1.78 6.87
C ARG A 232 24.39 3.25 6.44
N MET A 233 24.03 4.18 7.33
CA MET A 233 24.15 5.62 7.11
C MET A 233 25.60 6.06 6.96
N PHE A 234 26.50 5.56 7.82
CA PHE A 234 27.93 5.80 7.71
C PHE A 234 28.49 5.32 6.36
N LEU A 235 28.19 4.09 5.97
CA LEU A 235 28.58 3.56 4.65
C LEU A 235 27.98 4.37 3.49
N SER A 236 26.74 4.84 3.63
CA SER A 236 26.10 5.69 2.61
C SER A 236 26.80 7.05 2.46
N LYS A 237 27.35 7.62 3.54
CA LYS A 237 28.20 8.82 3.49
C LYS A 237 29.52 8.55 2.75
N LEU A 238 30.09 7.35 2.89
CA LEU A 238 31.30 6.91 2.19
C LEU A 238 31.06 6.52 0.71
N GLY A 239 29.85 6.71 0.18
CA GLY A 239 29.55 6.43 -1.23
C GLY A 239 29.04 5.02 -1.53
N PHE A 240 28.82 4.15 -0.53
CA PHE A 240 28.30 2.78 -0.74
C PHE A 240 26.79 2.71 -1.01
N ARG A 241 26.11 3.85 -1.13
CA ARG A 241 24.68 3.95 -1.45
C ARG A 241 24.25 3.11 -2.68
N PRO A 242 24.97 3.10 -3.82
CA PRO A 242 24.54 2.33 -5.00
C PRO A 242 24.47 0.82 -4.74
N VAL A 243 25.35 0.27 -3.90
CA VAL A 243 25.30 -1.15 -3.49
C VAL A 243 23.99 -1.44 -2.75
N PHE A 244 23.60 -0.54 -1.83
CA PHE A 244 22.36 -0.66 -1.10
C PHE A 244 21.12 -0.54 -1.99
N GLU A 245 21.13 0.34 -2.99
CA GLU A 245 20.02 0.41 -3.96
C GLU A 245 19.94 -0.86 -4.82
N TRP A 246 21.09 -1.37 -5.28
CA TRP A 246 21.16 -2.59 -6.05
C TRP A 246 20.64 -3.81 -5.27
N THR A 247 21.04 -3.97 -4.00
CA THR A 247 20.51 -5.05 -3.14
C THR A 247 18.99 -4.98 -3.00
N ILE A 248 18.42 -3.79 -2.76
CA ILE A 248 16.96 -3.62 -2.67
C ILE A 248 16.28 -3.91 -4.00
N TYR A 249 16.88 -3.49 -5.12
CA TYR A 249 16.37 -3.78 -6.45
C TYR A 249 16.34 -5.29 -6.72
N MET A 250 17.42 -5.99 -6.40
CA MET A 250 17.52 -7.45 -6.57
C MET A 250 16.49 -8.20 -5.71
N GLU A 251 16.30 -7.79 -4.44
CA GLU A 251 15.25 -8.36 -3.59
C GLU A 251 13.86 -8.19 -4.20
N LEU A 252 13.58 -7.03 -4.80
CA LEU A 252 12.30 -6.76 -5.46
C LEU A 252 12.11 -7.63 -6.72
N GLN A 253 13.16 -7.79 -7.54
CA GLN A 253 13.11 -8.66 -8.72
C GLN A 253 12.87 -10.12 -8.32
N LEU A 254 13.63 -10.63 -7.34
CA LEU A 254 13.45 -11.98 -6.82
C LEU A 254 12.05 -12.22 -6.27
N LYS A 255 11.51 -11.27 -5.48
CA LYS A 255 10.12 -11.33 -5.01
C LYS A 255 9.11 -11.33 -6.16
N GLY A 256 9.37 -10.56 -7.21
CA GLY A 256 8.56 -10.54 -8.42
C GLY A 256 8.54 -11.91 -9.12
N MET A 257 9.72 -12.52 -9.32
CA MET A 257 9.87 -13.85 -9.92
C MET A 257 9.13 -14.93 -9.13
N VAL A 258 9.31 -14.96 -7.80
CA VAL A 258 8.64 -15.93 -6.92
C VAL A 258 7.11 -15.78 -7.00
N LYS A 259 6.60 -14.54 -6.98
CA LYS A 259 5.16 -14.29 -7.14
C LYS A 259 4.65 -14.75 -8.51
N GLY A 260 5.40 -14.49 -9.58
CA GLY A 260 5.06 -14.95 -10.92
C GLY A 260 4.93 -16.47 -10.98
N TRP A 261 5.93 -17.19 -10.46
CA TRP A 261 5.93 -18.66 -10.41
C TRP A 261 4.77 -19.23 -9.61
N LEU A 262 4.50 -18.70 -8.41
CA LEU A 262 3.35 -19.10 -7.58
C LEU A 262 2.02 -18.85 -8.30
N SER A 263 1.89 -17.72 -8.99
CA SER A 263 0.69 -17.40 -9.77
C SER A 263 0.47 -18.39 -10.91
N THR A 264 1.53 -18.76 -11.65
CA THR A 264 1.45 -19.75 -12.73
C THR A 264 1.07 -21.12 -12.19
N LEU A 265 1.67 -21.54 -11.06
CA LEU A 265 1.36 -22.81 -10.41
C LEU A 265 -0.10 -22.87 -9.95
N GLN A 266 -0.60 -21.82 -9.31
CA GLN A 266 -2.00 -21.74 -8.88
C GLN A 266 -2.97 -21.78 -10.08
N SER A 267 -2.66 -21.08 -11.17
CA SER A 267 -3.47 -21.12 -12.39
C SER A 267 -3.52 -22.53 -12.98
N TYR A 268 -2.38 -23.21 -13.03
CA TYR A 268 -2.27 -24.58 -13.53
C TYR A 268 -3.10 -25.55 -12.68
N LEU A 269 -2.96 -25.48 -11.35
CA LEU A 269 -3.72 -26.34 -10.42
C LEU A 269 -5.23 -26.13 -10.54
N ARG A 270 -5.70 -24.87 -10.67
CA ARG A 270 -7.13 -24.58 -10.87
C ARG A 270 -7.67 -25.15 -12.18
N SER A 271 -6.87 -25.12 -13.26
CA SER A 271 -7.26 -25.70 -14.56
C SER A 271 -7.36 -27.22 -14.54
N GLN A 272 -6.63 -27.90 -13.63
CA GLN A 272 -6.68 -29.35 -13.45
C GLN A 272 -7.88 -29.80 -12.62
N THR A 273 -8.36 -28.96 -11.69
CA THR A 273 -9.49 -29.28 -10.80
C THR A 273 -10.86 -28.90 -11.35
N ALA A 274 -10.91 -28.15 -12.46
CA ALA A 274 -12.16 -27.69 -13.09
C ALA A 274 -12.61 -28.58 -14.26
N GLY A 275 -11.99 -29.74 -14.46
CA GLY A 275 -12.30 -30.73 -15.50
C GLY A 275 -12.88 -32.02 -14.94
#